data_AF-A0A937AYR1-F1
#
_entry.id   AF-A0A937AYR1-F1
#
_cell.length_a   1.000
_cell.length_b   1.000
_cell.length_c   1.000
_cell.angle_alpha   90.00
_cell.angle_beta   90.00
_cell.angle_gamma   90.00
#
_symmetry.space_group_name_H-M   'P 1'
#
loop_
_entity.id
_entity.type
_entity.pdbx_description
1 polymer ?
#
loop_
_entity_poly.entity_id
_entity_poly.type
_entity_poly.pdbx_seq_one_letter_code
_entity_poly.pdbx_strand_id
1 'polypeptide(L)'
;MRNTFFIFSFVLLFSCSEHNNQDPINKESKFSSLLTKYKDISFDTLKIFSSDNTEIETYQYKGVQLDSLDVLLFPESIANRYNPSEVFAACFKFPLDSSRIALITRVPSTYQSSSLQLLIFDRNSDRVTDIIELAEMVGDAGDVYSKHSWLYKTIKEGTQIFGWIQESHDNSVENENDTTIQITNTYYLLSILKDKVDTINQNKELLAKQFESLLRQDVGH
;
A
#
# COMPACT_ATOMS: atom_id res chain seq x y z
N MET A 1 48.23 51.80 56.37
CA MET A 1 47.30 50.68 56.06
C MET A 1 46.65 51.01 54.72
N ARG A 2 47.08 50.40 53.60
CA ARG A 2 46.61 49.11 53.02
C ARG A 2 45.07 49.11 52.88
N ASN A 3 44.43 48.87 51.74
CA ASN A 3 44.83 48.13 50.54
C ASN A 3 44.11 48.70 49.29
N THR A 4 44.86 48.70 48.19
CA THR A 4 44.41 48.67 46.80
C THR A 4 43.57 47.42 46.53
N PHE A 5 42.44 47.56 45.83
CA PHE A 5 41.68 46.43 45.29
C PHE A 5 41.75 46.44 43.76
N PHE A 6 42.21 45.30 43.23
CA PHE A 6 42.47 45.01 41.83
C PHE A 6 41.18 44.86 41.02
N ILE A 7 41.21 45.40 39.80
CA ILE A 7 40.22 45.18 38.74
C ILE A 7 40.51 43.82 38.11
N PHE A 8 39.57 42.87 38.20
CA PHE A 8 39.61 41.62 37.45
C PHE A 8 38.75 41.78 36.19
N SER A 9 39.41 42.00 35.06
CA SER A 9 38.80 41.98 33.73
C SER A 9 38.65 40.53 33.29
N PHE A 10 37.41 40.03 33.24
CA PHE A 10 37.10 38.70 32.73
C PHE A 10 37.04 38.77 31.20
N VAL A 11 38.13 38.37 30.54
CA VAL A 11 38.12 38.13 29.09
C VAL A 11 37.47 36.76 28.87
N LEU A 12 36.19 36.76 28.51
CA LEU A 12 35.51 35.58 28.00
C LEU A 12 36.02 35.32 26.57
N LEU A 13 36.98 34.40 26.46
CA LEU A 13 37.34 33.78 25.20
C LEU A 13 36.17 32.89 24.77
N PHE A 14 35.30 33.41 23.92
CA PHE A 14 34.43 32.58 23.09
C PHE A 14 35.32 31.83 22.11
N SER A 15 35.72 30.61 22.48
CA SER A 15 36.18 29.62 21.52
C SER A 15 35.00 29.32 20.61
N CYS A 16 35.06 29.82 19.38
CA CYS A 16 34.32 29.24 18.27
C CYS A 16 34.79 27.79 18.17
N SER A 17 34.04 26.85 18.74
CA SER A 17 34.14 25.48 18.27
C SER A 17 33.69 25.52 16.83
N GLU A 18 34.60 25.24 15.90
CA GLU A 18 34.21 24.80 14.56
C GLU A 18 33.31 23.58 14.75
N HIS A 19 32.01 23.81 14.79
CA HIS A 19 31.06 22.78 14.40
C HIS A 19 31.38 22.53 12.94
N ASN A 20 32.19 21.48 12.71
CA ASN A 20 32.15 20.71 11.49
C ASN A 20 30.70 20.30 11.30
N ASN A 21 29.94 21.16 10.63
CA ASN A 21 28.78 20.78 9.86
C ASN A 21 29.31 19.87 8.76
N GLN A 22 29.58 18.62 9.12
CA GLN A 22 29.37 17.55 8.16
C GLN A 22 27.90 17.68 7.81
N ASP A 23 27.63 18.22 6.63
CA ASP A 23 26.36 17.98 5.94
C ASP A 23 26.01 16.52 6.21
N PRO A 24 24.80 16.21 6.71
CA PRO A 24 24.43 14.83 6.94
C PRO A 24 24.68 14.12 5.61
N ILE A 25 25.65 13.18 5.62
CA ILE A 25 25.95 12.33 4.48
C ILE A 25 24.59 11.89 3.96
N ASN A 26 24.23 12.39 2.79
CA ASN A 26 22.94 12.15 2.16
C ASN A 26 22.93 10.67 1.80
N LYS A 27 22.66 9.84 2.81
CA LYS A 27 22.76 8.40 2.73
C LYS A 27 21.65 8.01 1.78
N GLU A 28 22.05 7.60 0.59
CA GLU A 28 21.12 7.11 -0.40
C GLU A 28 20.26 6.00 0.23
N SER A 29 18.94 6.15 0.12
CA SER A 29 17.99 5.18 0.63
C SER A 29 18.31 3.79 0.08
N LYS A 30 18.27 2.75 0.93
CA LYS A 30 18.48 1.37 0.46
C LYS A 30 17.38 0.91 -0.51
N PHE A 31 16.27 1.64 -0.57
CA PHE A 31 15.15 1.42 -1.49
C PHE A 31 15.31 2.17 -2.81
N SER A 32 16.38 2.93 -3.05
CA SER A 32 16.50 3.78 -4.25
C SER A 32 16.29 2.98 -5.54
N SER A 33 17.02 1.86 -5.69
CA SER A 33 16.86 0.94 -6.83
C SER A 33 15.43 0.40 -6.95
N LEU A 34 14.85 -0.13 -5.87
CA LEU A 34 13.49 -0.65 -5.85
C LEU A 34 12.45 0.41 -6.24
N LEU A 35 12.56 1.63 -5.70
CA LEU A 35 11.63 2.71 -5.97
C LEU A 35 11.64 3.16 -7.44
N THR A 36 12.75 2.97 -8.18
CA THR A 36 12.80 3.28 -9.62
C THR A 36 12.00 2.29 -10.48
N LYS A 37 11.71 1.09 -9.97
CA LYS A 37 10.94 0.06 -10.69
C LYS A 37 9.43 0.35 -10.72
N TYR A 38 8.94 1.19 -9.81
CA TYR A 38 7.53 1.59 -9.75
C TYR A 38 7.24 2.77 -10.68
N LYS A 39 6.14 2.66 -11.45
CA LYS A 39 5.65 3.74 -12.30
C LYS A 39 4.91 4.80 -11.47
N ASP A 40 5.30 6.06 -11.60
CA ASP A 40 4.57 7.18 -11.00
C ASP A 40 3.17 7.34 -11.61
N ILE A 41 2.17 7.54 -10.74
CA ILE A 41 0.79 7.81 -11.15
C ILE A 41 0.19 9.00 -10.40
N SER A 42 -0.80 9.62 -11.04
CA SER A 42 -1.73 10.55 -10.41
C SER A 42 -3.15 10.16 -10.78
N PHE A 43 -4.08 10.32 -9.85
CA PHE A 43 -5.46 9.92 -10.03
C PHE A 43 -6.37 10.71 -9.08
N ASP A 44 -7.61 10.93 -9.50
CA ASP A 44 -8.70 11.35 -8.63
C ASP A 44 -9.37 10.13 -8.00
N THR A 45 -9.61 9.10 -8.82
CA THR A 45 -10.11 7.79 -8.42
C THR A 45 -9.40 6.72 -9.22
N LEU A 46 -8.95 5.66 -8.55
CA LEU A 46 -8.27 4.53 -9.13
C LEU A 46 -8.92 3.25 -8.62
N LYS A 47 -9.64 2.57 -9.51
CA LYS A 47 -10.08 1.19 -9.27
C LYS A 47 -8.87 0.27 -9.26
N ILE A 48 -8.83 -0.71 -8.36
CA ILE A 48 -7.83 -1.76 -8.22
C ILE A 48 -8.57 -3.09 -8.21
N PHE A 49 -8.16 -4.00 -9.08
CA PHE A 49 -8.78 -5.31 -9.24
C PHE A 49 -7.70 -6.32 -9.63
N SER A 50 -7.93 -7.57 -9.24
CA SER A 50 -7.12 -8.69 -9.69
C SER A 50 -7.69 -9.30 -10.97
N SER A 51 -6.85 -10.03 -11.70
CA SER A 51 -7.23 -10.79 -12.89
C SER A 51 -6.42 -12.09 -12.92
N ASP A 52 -7.09 -13.19 -13.24
CA ASP A 52 -6.48 -14.49 -13.53
C ASP A 52 -5.73 -14.46 -14.87
N ASN A 53 -6.26 -13.74 -15.84
CA ASN A 53 -5.60 -13.45 -17.10
C ASN A 53 -4.92 -12.09 -17.01
N THR A 54 -3.61 -12.09 -16.80
CA THR A 54 -2.84 -10.86 -16.73
C THR A 54 -2.58 -10.26 -18.11
N GLU A 55 -2.76 -11.01 -19.19
CA GLU A 55 -2.42 -10.59 -20.56
C GLU A 55 -3.48 -9.72 -21.23
N ILE A 56 -4.66 -9.59 -20.63
CA ILE A 56 -5.72 -8.71 -21.14
C ILE A 56 -5.19 -7.27 -21.21
N GLU A 57 -5.47 -6.58 -22.32
CA GLU A 57 -5.00 -5.22 -22.57
C GLU A 57 -5.44 -4.21 -21.49
N THR A 58 -6.59 -4.46 -20.87
CA THR A 58 -7.14 -3.64 -19.79
C THR A 58 -6.47 -3.86 -18.44
N TYR A 59 -5.66 -4.92 -18.28
CA TYR A 59 -5.00 -5.24 -17.02
C TYR A 59 -3.70 -4.43 -16.84
N GLN A 60 -3.80 -3.36 -16.05
CA GLN A 60 -2.71 -2.40 -15.87
C GLN A 60 -1.72 -2.75 -14.74
N TYR A 61 -1.93 -3.84 -14.00
CA TYR A 61 -1.11 -4.22 -12.84
C TYR A 61 -0.05 -5.30 -13.14
N LYS A 62 0.35 -5.46 -14.41
CA LYS A 62 1.46 -6.36 -14.79
C LYS A 62 2.75 -6.02 -14.03
N GLY A 63 3.08 -4.72 -13.97
CA GLY A 63 4.23 -4.17 -13.26
C GLY A 63 5.60 -4.58 -13.82
N VAL A 64 6.65 -4.14 -13.15
CA VAL A 64 8.04 -4.56 -13.38
C VAL A 64 8.37 -5.66 -12.39
N GLN A 65 8.84 -6.81 -12.88
CA GLN A 65 9.19 -7.94 -12.01
C GLN A 65 10.30 -7.55 -11.01
N LEU A 66 10.10 -7.94 -9.76
CA LEU A 66 11.03 -7.76 -8.67
C LEU A 66 11.90 -9.01 -8.49
N ASP A 67 13.18 -8.80 -8.21
CA ASP A 67 14.13 -9.87 -7.91
C ASP A 67 14.17 -10.16 -6.40
N SER A 68 14.97 -11.15 -6.00
CA SER A 68 15.09 -11.52 -4.59
C SER A 68 15.65 -10.39 -3.72
N LEU A 69 16.54 -9.55 -4.24
CA LEU A 69 17.13 -8.44 -3.48
C LEU A 69 16.11 -7.34 -3.23
N ASP A 70 15.25 -7.08 -4.22
CA ASP A 70 14.10 -6.17 -4.05
C ASP A 70 13.15 -6.66 -2.96
N VAL A 71 12.76 -7.94 -3.03
CA VAL A 71 11.73 -8.52 -2.14
C VAL A 71 12.22 -8.58 -0.69
N LEU A 72 13.52 -8.76 -0.47
CA LEU A 72 14.16 -8.69 0.85
C LEU A 72 14.05 -7.31 1.52
N LEU A 73 13.70 -6.25 0.79
CA LEU A 73 13.45 -4.94 1.36
C LEU A 73 12.05 -4.80 1.98
N PHE A 74 11.12 -5.69 1.65
CA PHE A 74 9.79 -5.70 2.23
C PHE A 74 9.78 -6.29 3.65
N PRO A 75 8.72 -6.05 4.45
CA PRO A 75 8.58 -6.69 5.76
C PRO A 75 8.60 -8.22 5.63
N GLU A 76 9.05 -8.91 6.68
CA GLU A 76 9.23 -10.37 6.68
C GLU A 76 7.96 -11.14 6.27
N SER A 77 6.77 -10.62 6.59
CA SER A 77 5.47 -11.17 6.17
C SER A 77 5.32 -11.32 4.64
N ILE A 78 6.04 -10.50 3.86
CA ILE A 78 6.09 -10.57 2.40
C ILE A 78 7.38 -11.29 1.98
N ALA A 79 8.53 -10.91 2.54
CA ALA A 79 9.82 -11.43 2.11
C ALA A 79 9.96 -12.95 2.27
N ASN A 80 9.38 -13.52 3.34
CA ASN A 80 9.41 -14.97 3.60
C ASN A 80 8.57 -15.78 2.60
N ARG A 81 7.71 -15.12 1.82
CA ARG A 81 6.90 -15.75 0.76
C ARG A 81 7.62 -15.75 -0.58
N TYR A 82 8.86 -15.26 -0.65
CA TYR A 82 9.59 -15.21 -1.91
C TYR A 82 9.84 -16.62 -2.46
N ASN A 83 9.33 -16.86 -3.66
CA ASN A 83 9.59 -18.04 -4.46
C ASN A 83 9.99 -17.56 -5.87
N PRO A 84 11.15 -17.97 -6.41
CA PRO A 84 11.56 -17.61 -7.78
C PRO A 84 10.58 -18.01 -8.88
N SER A 85 9.70 -18.99 -8.60
CA SER A 85 8.63 -19.42 -9.51
C SER A 85 7.38 -18.57 -9.46
N GLU A 86 7.29 -17.62 -8.52
CA GLU A 86 6.13 -16.74 -8.35
C GLU A 86 6.48 -15.29 -8.69
N VAL A 87 5.47 -14.50 -9.07
CA VAL A 87 5.68 -13.14 -9.54
C VAL A 87 5.47 -12.14 -8.40
N PHE A 88 6.55 -11.44 -8.07
CA PHE A 88 6.50 -10.13 -7.41
C PHE A 88 6.68 -9.06 -8.47
N ALA A 89 5.84 -8.03 -8.48
CA ALA A 89 5.97 -6.93 -9.43
C ALA A 89 5.66 -5.56 -8.83
N ALA A 90 6.51 -4.58 -9.14
CA ALA A 90 6.27 -3.17 -8.86
C ALA A 90 5.31 -2.58 -9.91
N CYS A 91 4.08 -2.25 -9.50
CA CYS A 91 3.08 -1.71 -10.43
C CYS A 91 3.15 -0.19 -10.47
N PHE A 92 2.76 0.47 -9.38
CA PHE A 92 2.62 1.93 -9.34
C PHE A 92 3.09 2.52 -8.02
N LYS A 93 3.51 3.79 -8.04
CA LYS A 93 3.76 4.58 -6.84
C LYS A 93 3.11 5.95 -6.92
N PHE A 94 2.76 6.50 -5.77
CA PHE A 94 2.26 7.87 -5.64
C PHE A 94 2.54 8.43 -4.24
N PRO A 95 2.72 9.75 -4.09
CA PRO A 95 2.89 10.36 -2.77
C PRO A 95 1.59 10.30 -1.97
N LEU A 96 1.70 9.87 -0.71
CA LEU A 96 0.65 10.06 0.30
C LEU A 96 0.79 11.42 0.97
N ASP A 97 2.04 11.81 1.28
CA ASP A 97 2.43 13.12 1.80
C ASP A 97 3.92 13.39 1.54
N SER A 98 4.49 14.40 2.20
CA SER A 98 5.90 14.79 2.05
C SER A 98 6.89 13.70 2.50
N SER A 99 6.49 12.83 3.42
CA SER A 99 7.33 11.79 4.03
C SER A 99 6.99 10.38 3.58
N ARG A 100 5.81 10.14 3.00
CA ARG A 100 5.33 8.78 2.70
C ARG A 100 4.94 8.59 1.24
N ILE A 101 5.29 7.42 0.72
CA ILE A 101 4.97 6.97 -0.64
C ILE A 101 4.11 5.71 -0.52
N ALA A 102 3.02 5.65 -1.28
CA ALA A 102 2.28 4.42 -1.48
C ALA A 102 2.85 3.65 -2.67
N LEU A 103 3.07 2.36 -2.50
CA LEU A 103 3.58 1.44 -3.52
C LEU A 103 2.53 0.35 -3.76
N ILE A 104 1.94 0.31 -4.96
CA ILE A 104 1.05 -0.78 -5.39
C ILE A 104 1.95 -1.89 -5.94
N THR A 105 1.94 -3.02 -5.26
CA THR A 105 2.79 -4.17 -5.51
C THR A 105 1.93 -5.39 -5.78
N ARG A 106 2.20 -6.10 -6.88
CA ARG A 106 1.62 -7.42 -7.12
C ARG A 106 2.49 -8.45 -6.42
N VAL A 107 1.86 -9.29 -5.61
CA VAL A 107 2.52 -10.35 -4.84
C VAL A 107 1.83 -11.68 -5.10
N PRO A 108 2.50 -12.80 -4.80
CA PRO A 108 1.88 -14.11 -4.87
C PRO A 108 0.64 -14.23 -3.99
N SER A 109 -0.32 -15.05 -4.41
CA SER A 109 -1.48 -15.49 -3.62
C SER A 109 -1.49 -17.03 -3.54
N THR A 110 -2.57 -17.62 -3.03
CA THR A 110 -2.71 -19.06 -2.76
C THR A 110 -2.43 -19.93 -3.99
N TYR A 111 -2.93 -19.52 -5.16
CA TYR A 111 -2.82 -20.31 -6.40
C TYR A 111 -2.07 -19.61 -7.53
N GLN A 112 -2.04 -18.27 -7.52
CA GLN A 112 -1.39 -17.46 -8.55
C GLN A 112 -1.01 -16.10 -7.98
N SER A 113 -0.19 -15.32 -8.70
CA SER A 113 0.16 -13.94 -8.32
C SER A 113 -0.95 -12.94 -8.63
N SER A 114 -2.11 -13.14 -7.99
CA SER A 114 -3.33 -12.34 -8.10
C SER A 114 -3.42 -11.23 -7.04
N SER A 115 -2.68 -11.32 -5.92
CA SER A 115 -2.81 -10.35 -4.84
C SER A 115 -2.17 -9.00 -5.21
N LEU A 116 -2.91 -7.91 -5.06
CA LEU A 116 -2.40 -6.54 -5.15
C LEU A 116 -2.42 -5.90 -3.77
N GLN A 117 -1.25 -5.44 -3.33
CA GLN A 117 -1.05 -4.84 -2.00
C GLN A 117 -0.56 -3.40 -2.12
N LEU A 118 -1.05 -2.53 -1.24
CA LEU A 118 -0.53 -1.20 -0.98
C LEU A 118 0.50 -1.27 0.14
N LEU A 119 1.74 -0.95 -0.16
CA LEU A 119 2.81 -0.82 0.82
C LEU A 119 3.02 0.68 1.09
N ILE A 120 3.01 1.07 2.37
CA ILE A 120 3.32 2.44 2.77
C ILE A 120 4.81 2.53 3.09
N PHE A 121 5.57 3.21 2.24
CA PHE A 121 6.99 3.46 2.44
C PHE A 121 7.20 4.82 3.12
N ASP A 122 7.82 4.81 4.29
CA ASP A 122 8.20 6.01 5.03
C ASP A 122 9.66 6.39 4.70
N ARG A 123 9.83 7.58 4.12
CA ARG A 123 11.13 8.10 3.65
C ARG A 123 12.08 8.41 4.80
N ASN A 124 11.56 8.79 5.97
CA ASN A 124 12.38 9.23 7.11
C ASN A 124 13.02 8.04 7.82
N SER A 125 12.26 6.96 7.94
CA SER A 125 12.67 5.73 8.60
C SER A 125 13.17 4.65 7.64
N ASP A 126 13.17 4.95 6.34
CA ASP A 126 13.68 4.13 5.23
C ASP A 126 13.17 2.68 5.32
N ARG A 127 11.85 2.52 5.45
CA ARG A 127 11.17 1.22 5.59
C ARG A 127 9.71 1.27 5.12
N VAL A 128 9.15 0.09 4.87
CA VAL A 128 7.70 -0.09 4.74
C VAL A 128 7.08 -0.18 6.13
N THR A 129 6.05 0.62 6.41
CA THR A 129 5.36 0.70 7.72
C THR A 129 4.06 -0.07 7.76
N ASP A 130 3.34 -0.12 6.64
CA ASP A 130 2.00 -0.71 6.56
C ASP A 130 1.82 -1.47 5.25
N ILE A 131 0.97 -2.50 5.30
CA ILE A 131 0.60 -3.35 4.18
C ILE A 131 -0.93 -3.45 4.18
N ILE A 132 -1.56 -3.12 3.06
CA ILE A 132 -3.00 -3.24 2.87
C ILE A 132 -3.25 -4.05 1.61
N GLU A 133 -3.93 -5.19 1.71
CA GLU A 133 -4.38 -5.90 0.52
C GLU A 133 -5.56 -5.14 -0.12
N LEU A 134 -5.39 -4.77 -1.39
CA LEU A 134 -6.34 -3.97 -2.16
C LEU A 134 -7.22 -4.83 -3.07
N ALA A 135 -6.64 -5.86 -3.69
CA ALA A 135 -7.40 -6.75 -4.56
C ALA A 135 -6.84 -8.16 -4.52
N GLU A 136 -7.73 -9.12 -4.74
CA GLU A 136 -7.45 -10.54 -4.71
C GLU A 136 -8.55 -11.27 -5.49
N MET A 137 -8.22 -12.39 -6.10
CA MET A 137 -9.17 -13.29 -6.70
C MET A 137 -8.69 -14.73 -6.52
N VAL A 138 -9.47 -15.52 -5.79
CA VAL A 138 -9.17 -16.91 -5.47
C VAL A 138 -10.44 -17.73 -5.66
N GLY A 139 -10.30 -18.96 -6.15
CA GLY A 139 -11.42 -19.89 -6.20
C GLY A 139 -10.93 -21.32 -6.00
N ASP A 140 -11.74 -22.12 -5.32
CA ASP A 140 -11.47 -23.53 -5.05
C ASP A 140 -12.78 -24.26 -4.77
N ALA A 141 -12.94 -25.47 -5.30
CA ALA A 141 -14.05 -26.37 -5.00
C ALA A 141 -15.46 -25.72 -4.94
N GLY A 142 -15.76 -24.81 -5.88
CA GLY A 142 -17.06 -24.11 -5.95
C GLY A 142 -17.12 -22.80 -5.15
N ASP A 143 -16.16 -22.53 -4.28
CA ASP A 143 -15.98 -21.25 -3.61
C ASP A 143 -15.21 -20.26 -4.50
N VAL A 144 -15.64 -19.00 -4.46
CA VAL A 144 -14.94 -17.87 -5.08
C VAL A 144 -14.86 -16.73 -4.09
N TYR A 145 -13.67 -16.15 -3.95
CA TYR A 145 -13.39 -14.94 -3.20
C TYR A 145 -12.82 -13.89 -4.17
N SER A 146 -13.49 -12.75 -4.27
CA SER A 146 -13.08 -11.61 -5.08
C SER A 146 -13.04 -10.36 -4.24
N LYS A 147 -11.93 -9.63 -4.32
CA LYS A 147 -11.71 -8.37 -3.62
C LYS A 147 -11.29 -7.30 -4.61
N HIS A 148 -11.99 -6.18 -4.53
CA HIS A 148 -11.75 -4.98 -5.32
C HIS A 148 -11.63 -3.78 -4.38
N SER A 149 -10.83 -2.79 -4.77
CA SER A 149 -10.73 -1.54 -4.04
C SER A 149 -10.73 -0.34 -4.97
N TRP A 150 -11.21 0.79 -4.46
CA TRP A 150 -11.09 2.10 -5.11
C TRP A 150 -10.31 3.01 -4.20
N LEU A 151 -9.20 3.53 -4.71
CA LEU A 151 -8.42 4.57 -4.06
C LEU A 151 -8.92 5.91 -4.58
N TYR A 152 -9.16 6.86 -3.70
CA TYR A 152 -9.48 8.22 -4.11
C TYR A 152 -8.90 9.24 -3.14
N LYS A 153 -8.57 10.41 -3.67
CA LYS A 153 -7.98 11.50 -2.90
C LYS A 153 -9.07 12.44 -2.43
N THR A 154 -9.14 12.66 -1.11
CA THR A 154 -10.02 13.64 -0.51
C THR A 154 -9.21 14.84 -0.02
N ILE A 155 -9.78 16.05 -0.16
CA ILE A 155 -9.11 17.29 0.24
C ILE A 155 -8.85 17.32 1.76
N LYS A 156 -9.72 16.68 2.55
CA LYS A 156 -9.68 16.75 4.03
C LYS A 156 -9.00 15.56 4.69
N GLU A 157 -9.18 14.35 4.17
CA GLU A 157 -8.77 13.12 4.85
C GLU A 157 -7.59 12.40 4.17
N GLY A 158 -7.05 12.98 3.10
CA GLY A 158 -5.99 12.34 2.32
C GLY A 158 -6.54 11.20 1.46
N THR A 159 -5.78 10.11 1.35
CA THR A 159 -6.16 8.94 0.55
C THR A 159 -7.10 8.04 1.33
N GLN A 160 -8.27 7.77 0.76
CA GLN A 160 -9.22 6.78 1.26
C GLN A 160 -9.24 5.55 0.35
N ILE A 161 -9.63 4.41 0.93
CA ILE A 161 -9.79 3.13 0.23
C ILE A 161 -11.20 2.63 0.50
N PHE A 162 -12.05 2.62 -0.52
CA PHE A 162 -13.30 1.88 -0.50
C PHE A 162 -13.05 0.46 -0.99
N GLY A 163 -13.35 -0.54 -0.16
CA GLY A 163 -13.18 -1.94 -0.52
C GLY A 163 -14.52 -2.66 -0.66
N TRP A 164 -14.56 -3.57 -1.62
CA TRP A 164 -15.66 -4.50 -1.87
C TRP A 164 -15.10 -5.91 -1.91
N ILE A 165 -15.66 -6.79 -1.09
CA ILE A 165 -15.39 -8.22 -1.08
C ILE A 165 -16.67 -8.93 -1.50
N GLN A 166 -16.54 -9.87 -2.43
CA GLN A 166 -17.58 -10.81 -2.82
C GLN A 166 -17.09 -12.22 -2.55
N GLU A 167 -17.90 -12.98 -1.84
CA GLU A 167 -17.73 -14.41 -1.61
C GLU A 167 -18.91 -15.13 -2.25
N SER A 168 -18.67 -16.20 -2.99
CA SER A 168 -19.75 -17.04 -3.53
C SER A 168 -19.45 -18.52 -3.46
N HIS A 169 -20.50 -19.33 -3.34
CA HIS A 169 -20.41 -20.79 -3.35
C HIS A 169 -21.43 -21.37 -4.34
N ASP A 170 -20.97 -22.22 -5.26
CA ASP A 170 -21.80 -23.00 -6.17
C ASP A 170 -22.12 -24.38 -5.57
N ASN A 171 -23.37 -24.60 -5.12
CA ASN A 171 -23.78 -25.84 -4.45
C ASN A 171 -23.80 -27.06 -5.39
N SER A 172 -23.68 -26.86 -6.70
CA SER A 172 -23.69 -27.95 -7.68
C SER A 172 -22.47 -28.87 -7.57
N VAL A 173 -21.38 -28.38 -6.95
CA VAL A 173 -20.17 -29.17 -6.67
C VAL A 173 -20.40 -30.26 -5.60
N GLU A 174 -21.38 -30.06 -4.72
CA GLU A 174 -21.76 -31.04 -3.68
C GLU A 174 -22.99 -31.85 -4.08
N ASN A 175 -23.94 -31.22 -4.76
CA ASN A 175 -25.17 -31.84 -5.23
C ASN A 175 -25.54 -31.33 -6.63
N GLU A 176 -25.36 -32.18 -7.64
CA GLU A 176 -25.64 -31.84 -9.05
C GLU A 176 -27.08 -31.39 -9.32
N ASN A 177 -28.04 -31.67 -8.42
CA ASN A 177 -29.44 -31.21 -8.54
C ASN A 177 -29.69 -29.84 -7.90
N ASP A 178 -28.73 -29.30 -7.14
CA ASP A 178 -28.80 -27.98 -6.54
C ASP A 178 -27.94 -27.00 -7.33
N THR A 179 -28.57 -26.26 -8.24
CA THR A 179 -27.90 -25.27 -9.08
C THR A 179 -27.90 -23.87 -8.46
N THR A 180 -28.12 -23.75 -7.14
CA THR A 180 -28.13 -22.46 -6.47
C THR A 180 -26.71 -21.96 -6.20
N ILE A 181 -26.51 -20.66 -6.36
CA ILE A 181 -25.25 -19.98 -6.03
C ILE A 181 -25.54 -19.03 -4.87
N GLN A 182 -24.80 -19.20 -3.77
CA GLN A 182 -24.86 -18.29 -2.63
C GLN A 182 -23.87 -17.16 -2.86
N ILE A 183 -24.25 -15.91 -2.61
CA ILE A 183 -23.38 -14.74 -2.80
C ILE A 183 -23.47 -13.83 -1.58
N THR A 184 -22.32 -13.52 -0.97
CA THR A 184 -22.18 -12.56 0.12
C THR A 184 -21.30 -11.40 -0.35
N ASN A 185 -21.77 -10.18 -0.10
CA ASN A 185 -20.99 -8.96 -0.36
C ASN A 185 -20.67 -8.25 0.95
N THR A 186 -19.44 -7.79 1.10
CA THR A 186 -18.96 -7.01 2.24
C THR A 186 -18.30 -5.73 1.75
N TYR A 187 -18.57 -4.62 2.43
CA TYR A 187 -17.99 -3.31 2.08
C TYR A 187 -17.27 -2.71 3.29
N TYR A 188 -16.17 -2.02 3.04
CA TYR A 188 -15.44 -1.30 4.06
C TYR A 188 -14.85 0.00 3.51
N LEU A 189 -14.59 0.96 4.39
CA LEU A 189 -13.92 2.20 4.06
C LEU A 189 -12.75 2.41 5.01
N LEU A 190 -11.54 2.55 4.46
CA LEU A 190 -10.32 2.85 5.20
C LEU A 190 -9.84 4.28 4.89
N SER A 191 -9.23 4.93 5.88
CA SER A 191 -8.46 6.16 5.70
C SER A 191 -6.99 5.87 5.91
N ILE A 192 -6.14 6.38 5.02
CA ILE A 192 -4.69 6.43 5.24
C ILE A 192 -4.37 7.79 5.86
N LEU A 193 -4.44 7.86 7.19
CA LEU A 193 -4.07 9.06 7.95
C LEU A 193 -2.56 9.12 8.12
N LYS A 194 -2.06 10.27 8.61
CA LYS A 194 -0.63 10.54 8.78
C LYS A 194 0.11 9.47 9.60
N ASP A 195 -0.54 8.95 10.64
CA ASP A 195 0.12 8.11 11.65
C ASP A 195 -0.49 6.69 11.75
N LYS A 196 -1.59 6.41 11.05
CA LYS A 196 -2.24 5.10 11.04
C LYS A 196 -3.18 4.90 9.85
N VAL A 197 -3.40 3.64 9.50
CA VAL A 197 -4.55 3.20 8.71
C VAL A 197 -5.71 2.95 9.67
N ASP A 198 -6.88 3.53 9.42
CA ASP A 198 -8.05 3.36 10.30
C ASP A 198 -9.29 2.99 9.49
N THR A 199 -10.13 2.12 10.07
CA THR A 199 -11.41 1.73 9.49
C THR A 199 -12.44 2.80 9.83
N ILE A 200 -12.85 3.57 8.83
CA ILE A 200 -13.82 4.67 8.99
C ILE A 200 -15.24 4.12 9.07
N ASN A 201 -15.55 3.07 8.29
CA ASN A 201 -16.91 2.56 8.19
C ASN A 201 -16.95 1.10 7.68
N GLN A 202 -17.90 0.32 8.21
CA GLN A 202 -18.24 -1.03 7.76
C GLN A 202 -19.76 -1.20 7.57
N ASN A 203 -20.55 -0.12 7.65
CA ASN A 203 -21.99 -0.17 7.43
C ASN A 203 -22.27 -0.44 5.96
N LYS A 204 -22.60 -1.71 5.67
CA LYS A 204 -22.82 -2.24 4.33
C LYS A 204 -23.85 -1.44 3.53
N GLU A 205 -24.99 -1.11 4.12
CA GLU A 205 -26.09 -0.41 3.41
C GLU A 205 -25.71 1.04 3.08
N LEU A 206 -25.10 1.74 4.02
CA LEU A 206 -24.67 3.11 3.82
C LEU A 206 -23.57 3.18 2.75
N LEU A 207 -22.57 2.30 2.83
CA LEU A 207 -21.47 2.26 1.88
C LEU A 207 -21.92 1.85 0.48
N ALA A 208 -22.80 0.84 0.36
CA ALA A 208 -23.37 0.44 -0.92
C ALA A 208 -24.11 1.61 -1.60
N LYS A 209 -24.88 2.38 -0.83
CA LYS A 209 -25.58 3.57 -1.33
C LYS A 209 -24.62 4.71 -1.68
N GLN A 210 -23.61 4.96 -0.85
CA GLN A 210 -22.64 6.03 -1.05
C GLN A 210 -21.78 5.80 -2.29
N PHE A 211 -21.42 4.55 -2.59
CA PHE A 211 -20.55 4.17 -3.69
C PHE A 211 -21.28 3.45 -4.83
N GLU A 212 -22.62 3.60 -4.90
CA GLU A 212 -23.45 2.91 -5.89
C GLU A 212 -22.99 3.19 -7.33
N SER A 213 -22.53 4.41 -7.63
CA SER A 213 -22.02 4.78 -8.95
C SER A 213 -20.75 4.01 -9.33
N LEU A 214 -19.86 3.73 -8.37
CA LEU A 214 -18.66 2.92 -8.59
C LEU A 214 -19.03 1.45 -8.78
N LEU A 215 -19.98 0.95 -7.97
CA LEU A 215 -20.43 -0.44 -8.04
C LEU A 215 -21.16 -0.75 -9.36
N ARG A 216 -22.00 0.17 -9.86
CA ARG A 216 -22.72 -0.01 -11.14
C ARG A 216 -21.80 -0.08 -12.36
N GLN A 217 -20.61 0.50 -12.29
CA GLN A 217 -19.60 0.37 -13.35
C GLN A 217 -18.95 -1.03 -13.37
N ASP A 218 -19.13 -1.83 -12.31
CA ASP A 218 -18.56 -3.17 -12.17
C ASP A 218 -19.54 -4.30 -12.54
N VAL A 219 -20.85 -4.10 -12.34
CA VAL A 219 -21.89 -5.11 -12.68
C VAL A 219 -22.16 -5.19 -14.20
N GLY A 220 -21.34 -4.54 -15.03
CA GLY A 220 -21.53 -4.37 -16.47
C GLY A 220 -20.64 -5.24 -17.37
N HIS A 221 -19.94 -6.23 -16.82
CA HIS A 221 -19.10 -7.17 -17.58
C HIS A 221 -19.42 -8.62 -17.24
#